data_AF-A0A497SBF8-F1
#
_entry.id   AF-A0A497SBF8-F1
#
_cell.length_a   1.000
_cell.length_b   1.000
_cell.length_c   1.000
_cell.angle_alpha   90.00
_cell.angle_beta   90.00
_cell.angle_gamma   90.00
#
_symmetry.space_group_name_H-M   'P 1'
#
loop_
_entity.id
_entity.type
_entity.pdbx_description
1 polymer ?
#
loop_
_entity_poly.entity_id
_entity_poly.type
_entity_poly.pdbx_seq_one_letter_code
_entity_poly.pdbx_strand_id
1 'polypeptide(L)'
;MTNGLYSPADLELFFEGKSFDAVFQMLRRIWNPEGKSIREYYREGEIETNKLEETLLELYPDLYGEIIKACKKEKVAEEIRRRDKYCLVLMDSLSIREAMLLENDLKELYEINAGYSFSALPSDTDPFKHKVFGRINIAQWESPDFKFIHDLTSVSVLPESDTLTIWTQLPDDKLHHTRAGHAEPWAIEDVYADTRRLLVEILQMCRHDEVVVTSDHGYVDLTAGCTFPLSDKWKKMLANQFKERWRKKENNWELEQLYEQKIIRYAGEYYVIQGRYSHITGRGKVNTRKHGGLSIMECMTPVLNVRKK
;
A
#
# COMPACT_ATOMS: atom_id res chain seq x y z
N MET A 1 18.52 -21.37 10.75
CA MET A 1 18.33 -20.35 11.81
C MET A 1 17.72 -19.14 11.15
N THR A 2 16.51 -18.76 11.51
CA THR A 2 15.84 -17.60 10.92
C THR A 2 16.43 -16.33 11.54
N ASN A 3 16.83 -15.37 10.70
CA ASN A 3 17.57 -14.16 11.08
C ASN A 3 16.73 -13.15 11.90
N GLY A 4 15.90 -13.60 12.86
CA GLY A 4 15.03 -12.72 13.64
C GLY A 4 13.81 -12.17 12.86
N LEU A 5 13.51 -12.73 11.69
CA LEU A 5 12.36 -12.32 10.86
C LEU A 5 11.01 -12.46 11.61
N TYR A 6 10.89 -13.53 12.39
CA TYR A 6 9.75 -13.80 13.26
C TYR A 6 10.21 -14.22 14.65
N SER A 7 9.38 -13.95 15.63
CA SER A 7 9.55 -14.23 17.05
C SER A 7 8.52 -15.29 17.50
N PRO A 8 8.72 -15.93 18.66
CA PRO A 8 7.72 -16.83 19.24
C PRO A 8 6.33 -16.19 19.38
N ALA A 9 6.27 -14.91 19.75
CA ALA A 9 5.01 -14.18 19.89
C ALA A 9 4.23 -14.05 18.57
N ASP A 10 4.92 -13.93 17.43
CA ASP A 10 4.22 -13.89 16.14
C ASP A 10 3.64 -15.27 15.79
N LEU A 11 4.34 -16.36 16.15
CA LEU A 11 3.82 -17.72 15.94
C LEU A 11 2.59 -17.98 16.82
N GLU A 12 2.58 -17.48 18.06
CA GLU A 12 1.41 -17.53 18.93
C GLU A 12 0.20 -16.83 18.28
N LEU A 13 0.39 -15.65 17.69
CA LEU A 13 -0.67 -14.94 16.97
C LEU A 13 -1.21 -15.76 15.78
N PHE A 14 -0.35 -16.48 15.04
CA PHE A 14 -0.82 -17.42 14.02
C PHE A 14 -1.70 -18.53 14.59
N PHE A 15 -1.33 -19.13 15.72
CA PHE A 15 -2.13 -20.18 16.38
C PHE A 15 -3.44 -19.65 16.98
N GLU A 16 -3.49 -18.37 17.35
CA GLU A 16 -4.72 -17.69 17.79
C GLU A 16 -5.64 -17.28 16.64
N GLY A 17 -5.26 -17.53 15.38
CA GLY A 17 -6.01 -17.09 14.20
C GLY A 17 -5.89 -15.59 13.90
N LYS A 18 -4.88 -14.93 14.47
CA LYS A 18 -4.54 -13.52 14.25
C LYS A 18 -3.34 -13.38 13.30
N SER A 19 -3.41 -14.11 12.18
CA SER A 19 -2.32 -14.21 11.20
C SER A 19 -1.85 -12.83 10.71
N PHE A 20 -2.77 -11.91 10.43
CA PHE A 20 -2.41 -10.57 9.96
C PHE A 20 -1.81 -9.66 11.02
N ASP A 21 -2.14 -9.85 12.31
CA ASP A 21 -1.47 -9.14 13.39
C ASP A 21 -0.01 -9.59 13.47
N ALA A 22 0.23 -10.91 13.35
CA ALA A 22 1.58 -11.46 13.30
C ALA A 22 2.38 -10.89 12.11
N VAL A 23 1.78 -10.88 10.92
CA VAL A 23 2.39 -10.31 9.71
C VAL A 23 2.72 -8.83 9.91
N PHE A 24 1.80 -8.05 10.47
CA PHE A 24 2.03 -6.64 10.73
C PHE A 24 3.20 -6.43 11.71
N GLN A 25 3.30 -7.21 12.79
CA GLN A 25 4.44 -7.13 13.71
C GLN A 25 5.78 -7.52 13.05
N MET A 26 5.77 -8.52 12.16
CA MET A 26 6.94 -8.85 11.34
C MET A 26 7.34 -7.68 10.43
N LEU A 27 6.37 -7.06 9.76
CA LEU A 27 6.62 -5.88 8.93
C LEU A 27 7.14 -4.70 9.75
N ARG A 28 6.61 -4.44 10.95
CA ARG A 28 7.13 -3.37 11.84
C ARG A 28 8.61 -3.56 12.17
N ARG A 29 9.06 -4.82 12.36
CA ARG A 29 10.48 -5.11 12.61
C ARG A 29 11.34 -4.96 11.36
N ILE A 30 10.84 -5.43 10.20
CA ILE A 30 11.54 -5.28 8.91
C ILE A 30 11.72 -3.81 8.55
N TRP A 31 10.64 -3.04 8.73
CA TRP A 31 10.53 -1.62 8.37
C TRP A 31 10.81 -0.70 9.55
N ASN A 32 11.67 -1.11 10.50
CA ASN A 32 12.19 -0.24 11.55
C ASN A 32 13.27 0.69 10.98
N PRO A 33 13.11 2.03 11.06
CA PRO A 33 14.08 2.98 10.51
C PRO A 33 15.33 3.19 11.37
N GLU A 34 15.37 2.65 12.59
CA GLU A 34 16.48 2.87 13.51
C GLU A 34 17.83 2.44 12.92
N GLY A 35 18.80 3.38 12.91
CA GLY A 35 20.17 3.13 12.47
C GLY A 35 20.36 2.98 10.95
N LYS A 36 19.35 3.29 10.12
CA LYS A 36 19.42 3.13 8.66
C LYS A 36 19.31 4.46 7.92
N SER A 37 20.06 4.62 6.83
CA SER A 37 19.73 5.66 5.84
C SER A 37 18.43 5.30 5.10
N ILE A 38 17.73 6.28 4.51
CA ILE A 38 16.51 6.02 3.72
C ILE A 38 16.77 5.00 2.60
N ARG A 39 17.94 5.07 1.95
CA ARG A 39 18.29 4.13 0.89
C ARG A 39 18.45 2.70 1.40
N GLU A 40 19.13 2.51 2.53
CA GLU A 40 19.28 1.19 3.18
C GLU A 40 17.94 0.67 3.67
N TYR A 41 17.14 1.54 4.28
CA TYR A 41 15.79 1.26 4.75
C TYR A 41 14.93 0.62 3.65
N TYR A 42 14.79 1.28 2.50
CA TYR A 42 14.03 0.73 1.38
C TYR A 42 14.66 -0.54 0.81
N ARG A 43 15.97 -0.55 0.57
CA ARG A 43 16.63 -1.70 -0.06
C ARG A 43 16.54 -2.97 0.78
N GLU A 44 16.91 -2.89 2.06
CA GLU A 44 16.87 -4.04 2.95
C GLU A 44 15.44 -4.45 3.28
N GLY A 45 14.57 -3.48 3.53
CA GLY A 45 13.16 -3.72 3.82
C GLY A 45 12.45 -4.48 2.70
N GLU A 46 12.71 -4.13 1.43
CA GLU A 46 12.13 -4.87 0.30
C GLU A 46 12.64 -6.30 0.18
N ILE A 47 13.94 -6.53 0.40
CA ILE A 47 14.54 -7.87 0.35
C ILE A 47 13.96 -8.75 1.45
N GLU A 48 13.91 -8.25 2.68
CA GLU A 48 13.38 -9.00 3.82
C GLU A 48 11.86 -9.19 3.73
N THR A 49 11.12 -8.22 3.20
CA THR A 49 9.69 -8.37 2.93
C THR A 49 9.42 -9.41 1.85
N ASN A 50 10.23 -9.45 0.78
CA ASN A 50 10.11 -10.48 -0.23
C ASN A 50 10.34 -11.88 0.36
N LYS A 51 11.37 -12.04 1.19
CA LYS A 51 11.63 -13.31 1.89
C LYS A 51 10.49 -13.67 2.84
N LEU A 52 9.96 -12.70 3.58
CA LEU A 52 8.83 -12.91 4.49
C LEU A 52 7.63 -13.45 3.70
N GLU A 53 7.21 -12.76 2.65
CA GLU A 53 6.01 -13.12 1.89
C GLU A 53 6.15 -14.47 1.17
N GLU A 54 7.34 -14.79 0.66
CA GLU A 54 7.65 -16.11 0.10
C GLU A 54 7.56 -17.21 1.16
N THR A 55 8.18 -16.98 2.34
CA THR A 55 8.14 -17.91 3.47
C THR A 55 6.71 -18.13 3.97
N LEU A 56 5.92 -17.06 4.08
CA LEU A 56 4.52 -17.15 4.49
C LEU A 56 3.68 -17.92 3.48
N LEU A 57 3.94 -17.79 2.19
CA LEU A 57 3.24 -18.58 1.17
C LEU A 57 3.55 -20.08 1.29
N GLU A 58 4.79 -20.45 1.63
CA GLU A 58 5.17 -21.85 1.86
C GLU A 58 4.53 -22.43 3.13
N LEU A 59 4.58 -21.68 4.23
CA LEU A 59 4.07 -22.11 5.53
C LEU A 59 2.55 -22.00 5.64
N TYR A 60 1.95 -21.07 4.91
CA TYR A 60 0.53 -20.76 4.96
C TYR A 60 -0.12 -20.69 3.57
N PRO A 61 -0.47 -21.85 2.97
CA PRO A 61 -0.93 -21.91 1.58
C PRO A 61 -2.21 -21.13 1.24
N ASP A 62 -3.07 -20.84 2.23
CA ASP A 62 -4.30 -20.03 2.05
C ASP A 62 -4.10 -18.53 2.32
N LEU A 63 -2.86 -18.05 2.55
CA LEU A 63 -2.53 -16.65 2.84
C LEU A 63 -3.31 -15.67 1.94
N TYR A 64 -3.21 -15.87 0.63
CA TYR A 64 -3.86 -14.97 -0.34
C TYR A 64 -5.38 -15.13 -0.39
N GLY A 65 -5.91 -16.31 -0.07
CA GLY A 65 -7.34 -16.51 0.13
C GLY A 65 -7.85 -15.70 1.32
N GLU A 66 -7.07 -15.62 2.40
CA GLU A 66 -7.37 -14.76 3.54
C GLU A 66 -7.24 -13.28 3.24
N ILE A 67 -6.20 -12.86 2.49
CA ILE A 67 -6.06 -11.46 2.07
C ILE A 67 -7.30 -11.04 1.26
N ILE A 68 -7.77 -11.88 0.33
CA ILE A 68 -9.01 -11.63 -0.42
C ILE A 68 -10.22 -11.48 0.52
N LYS A 69 -10.35 -12.34 1.53
CA LYS A 69 -11.44 -12.24 2.53
C LYS A 69 -11.33 -10.94 3.34
N ALA A 70 -10.13 -10.53 3.72
CA ALA A 70 -9.87 -9.31 4.48
C ALA A 70 -10.21 -8.06 3.65
N CYS A 71 -9.67 -7.91 2.43
CA CYS A 71 -9.99 -6.79 1.53
C CYS A 71 -11.50 -6.63 1.25
N LYS A 72 -12.24 -7.75 1.18
CA LYS A 72 -13.70 -7.74 1.02
C LYS A 72 -14.44 -7.22 2.26
N LYS A 73 -13.94 -7.56 3.46
CA LYS A 73 -14.54 -7.17 4.74
C LYS A 73 -14.15 -5.78 5.19
N GLU A 74 -13.07 -5.25 4.64
CA GLU A 74 -12.48 -3.97 5.01
C GLU A 74 -13.43 -2.77 4.85
N LYS A 75 -13.48 -1.91 5.87
CA LYS A 75 -14.42 -0.77 5.97
C LYS A 75 -13.88 0.44 6.76
N VAL A 76 -12.61 0.48 7.17
CA VAL A 76 -12.02 1.51 8.04
C VAL A 76 -12.36 2.92 7.55
N ALA A 77 -12.11 3.23 6.27
CA ALA A 77 -12.43 4.55 5.72
C ALA A 77 -13.94 4.88 5.75
N GLU A 78 -14.81 3.88 5.49
CA GLU A 78 -16.26 4.06 5.57
C GLU A 78 -16.74 4.26 7.02
N GLU A 79 -16.16 3.51 7.96
CA GLU A 79 -16.50 3.57 9.38
C GLU A 79 -16.05 4.88 10.02
N ILE A 80 -14.86 5.39 9.67
CA ILE A 80 -14.41 6.72 10.10
C ILE A 80 -15.34 7.80 9.58
N ARG A 81 -15.74 7.73 8.31
CA ARG A 81 -16.65 8.69 7.68
C ARG A 81 -18.08 8.68 8.22
N ARG A 82 -18.45 7.67 9.02
CA ARG A 82 -19.76 7.60 9.72
C ARG A 82 -19.74 8.23 11.11
N ARG A 83 -18.57 8.66 11.62
CA ARG A 83 -18.48 9.33 12.93
C ARG A 83 -19.05 10.74 12.84
N ASP A 84 -19.63 11.22 13.94
CA ASP A 84 -20.17 12.59 14.03
C ASP A 84 -19.07 13.66 13.89
N LYS A 85 -17.84 13.32 14.30
CA LYS A 85 -16.65 14.14 14.14
C LYS A 85 -15.48 13.29 13.67
N TYR A 86 -14.81 13.71 12.60
CA TYR A 86 -13.60 13.04 12.13
C TYR A 86 -12.74 13.93 11.23
N CYS A 87 -11.44 13.62 11.18
CA CYS A 87 -10.56 13.98 10.08
C CYS A 87 -9.90 12.70 9.52
N LEU A 88 -10.13 12.42 8.25
CA LEU A 88 -9.59 11.28 7.52
C LEU A 88 -8.67 11.78 6.41
N VAL A 89 -7.41 11.39 6.43
CA VAL A 89 -6.45 11.65 5.37
C VAL A 89 -6.20 10.34 4.62
N LEU A 90 -6.50 10.33 3.33
CA LEU A 90 -6.25 9.23 2.39
C LEU A 90 -5.07 9.62 1.50
N MET A 91 -3.95 8.95 1.69
CA MET A 91 -2.72 9.18 0.93
C MET A 91 -2.54 8.07 -0.10
N ASP A 92 -2.61 8.41 -1.38
CA ASP A 92 -2.59 7.47 -2.51
C ASP A 92 -1.27 6.65 -2.55
N SER A 93 -1.37 5.32 -2.55
CA SER A 93 -0.23 4.38 -2.42
C SER A 93 0.60 4.46 -1.13
N LEU A 94 0.13 5.10 -0.06
CA LEU A 94 0.86 5.10 1.22
C LEU A 94 0.96 3.66 1.76
N SER A 95 2.19 3.13 1.86
CA SER A 95 2.41 1.76 2.30
C SER A 95 2.88 1.69 3.74
N ILE A 96 2.98 0.47 4.28
CA ILE A 96 3.54 0.23 5.61
C ILE A 96 4.97 0.81 5.75
N ARG A 97 5.71 0.93 4.65
CA ARG A 97 7.08 1.48 4.61
C ARG A 97 7.10 2.93 5.04
N GLU A 98 6.34 3.77 4.34
CA GLU A 98 6.26 5.19 4.64
C GLU A 98 5.62 5.39 6.02
N ALA A 99 4.64 4.58 6.39
CA ALA A 99 3.97 4.69 7.68
C ALA A 99 4.92 4.48 8.88
N MET A 100 5.85 3.53 8.81
CA MET A 100 6.84 3.33 9.89
C MET A 100 7.85 4.48 9.97
N LEU A 101 8.24 5.05 8.82
CA LEU A 101 9.07 6.25 8.80
C LEU A 101 8.33 7.46 9.38
N LEU A 102 7.07 7.66 9.01
CA LEU A 102 6.22 8.75 9.50
C LEU A 102 5.98 8.63 11.01
N GLU A 103 5.68 7.43 11.52
CA GLU A 103 5.55 7.18 12.95
C GLU A 103 6.84 7.59 13.68
N ASN A 104 8.01 7.16 13.19
CA ASN A 104 9.28 7.51 13.80
C ASN A 104 9.59 9.02 13.76
N ASP A 105 9.33 9.67 12.63
CA ASP A 105 9.69 11.08 12.41
C ASP A 105 8.75 12.06 13.13
N LEU A 106 7.54 11.63 13.44
CA LEU A 106 6.48 12.49 14.00
C LEU A 106 6.18 12.20 15.48
N LYS A 107 6.68 11.10 16.06
CA LYS A 107 6.43 10.71 17.47
C LYS A 107 6.81 11.75 18.53
N GLU A 108 7.74 12.66 18.22
CA GLU A 108 8.12 13.74 19.14
C GLU A 108 7.05 14.84 19.19
N LEU A 109 6.36 15.09 18.07
CA LEU A 109 5.37 16.15 17.92
C LEU A 109 3.94 15.68 18.20
N TYR A 110 3.64 14.41 17.96
CA TYR A 110 2.30 13.84 18.05
C TYR A 110 2.32 12.52 18.82
N GLU A 111 1.20 12.16 19.44
CA GLU A 111 0.94 10.78 19.84
C GLU A 111 0.46 10.01 18.61
N ILE A 112 1.16 8.94 18.24
CA ILE A 112 0.86 8.15 17.04
C ILE A 112 0.68 6.69 17.43
N ASN A 113 -0.46 6.13 17.04
CA ASN A 113 -0.70 4.69 17.10
C ASN A 113 -0.84 4.13 15.68
N ALA A 114 0.15 3.33 15.26
CA ALA A 114 0.15 2.67 13.97
C ALA A 114 -0.48 1.27 14.05
N GLY A 115 -1.51 1.07 13.22
CA GLY A 115 -2.14 -0.21 12.91
C GLY A 115 -2.18 -0.44 11.40
N TYR A 116 -3.05 -1.36 10.98
CA TYR A 116 -3.24 -1.69 9.58
C TYR A 116 -4.72 -1.92 9.24
N SER A 117 -4.99 -1.91 7.95
CA SER A 117 -6.26 -2.12 7.28
C SER A 117 -5.97 -2.83 5.95
N PHE A 118 -6.94 -2.89 5.05
CA PHE A 118 -6.77 -3.48 3.73
C PHE A 118 -7.19 -2.55 2.59
N SER A 119 -6.67 -2.83 1.40
CA SER A 119 -7.09 -2.16 0.16
C SER A 119 -8.43 -2.69 -0.34
N ALA A 120 -9.01 -2.00 -1.32
CA ALA A 120 -9.99 -2.64 -2.23
C ALA A 120 -9.28 -3.68 -3.14
N LEU A 121 -10.07 -4.48 -3.87
CA LEU A 121 -9.53 -5.39 -4.89
C LEU A 121 -10.14 -5.09 -6.28
N PRO A 122 -9.33 -4.99 -7.34
CA PRO A 122 -7.86 -4.93 -7.36
C PRO A 122 -7.31 -3.83 -6.44
N SER A 123 -6.10 -4.00 -5.90
CA SER A 123 -5.47 -3.05 -4.96
C SER A 123 -4.99 -1.80 -5.70
N ASP A 124 -5.95 -1.04 -6.17
CA ASP A 124 -5.83 0.05 -7.12
C ASP A 124 -6.82 1.16 -6.70
N THR A 125 -6.55 2.37 -7.15
CA THR A 125 -7.22 3.59 -6.73
C THR A 125 -8.70 3.58 -7.08
N ASP A 126 -9.05 3.21 -8.31
CA ASP A 126 -10.44 3.27 -8.81
C ASP A 126 -11.40 2.33 -8.07
N PRO A 127 -11.07 1.03 -7.85
CA PRO A 127 -11.85 0.16 -6.98
C PRO A 127 -12.09 0.74 -5.58
N PHE A 128 -11.06 1.36 -4.97
CA PHE A 128 -11.19 1.97 -3.66
C PHE A 128 -12.11 3.18 -3.67
N LYS A 129 -11.91 4.10 -4.62
CA LYS A 129 -12.75 5.30 -4.78
C LYS A 129 -14.23 4.93 -4.97
N HIS A 130 -14.50 3.95 -5.83
CA HIS A 130 -15.86 3.45 -6.04
C HIS A 130 -16.44 2.83 -4.75
N LYS A 131 -15.65 2.01 -4.03
CA LYS A 131 -16.09 1.37 -2.77
C LYS A 131 -16.45 2.42 -1.70
N VAL A 132 -15.55 3.37 -1.44
CA VAL A 132 -15.68 4.32 -0.32
C VAL A 132 -16.57 5.51 -0.66
N PHE A 133 -16.52 6.03 -1.88
CA PHE A 133 -17.22 7.27 -2.27
C PHE A 133 -18.38 7.06 -3.26
N GLY A 134 -18.55 5.84 -3.80
CA GLY A 134 -19.53 5.56 -4.84
C GLY A 134 -19.24 6.27 -6.17
N ARG A 135 -18.01 6.75 -6.38
CA ARG A 135 -17.59 7.51 -7.58
C ARG A 135 -16.08 7.41 -7.79
N ILE A 136 -15.64 7.62 -9.03
CA ILE A 136 -14.21 7.58 -9.41
C ILE A 136 -13.61 8.99 -9.55
N ASN A 137 -14.38 9.95 -10.06
CA ASN A 137 -13.90 11.33 -10.27
C ASN A 137 -14.03 12.16 -8.99
N ILE A 138 -13.17 11.91 -7.99
CA ILE A 138 -13.17 12.64 -6.71
C ILE A 138 -12.36 13.94 -6.76
N ALA A 139 -11.46 14.12 -7.72
CA ALA A 139 -10.64 15.33 -7.83
C ALA A 139 -11.48 16.59 -8.11
N GLN A 140 -12.60 16.42 -8.81
CA GLN A 140 -13.56 17.48 -9.12
C GLN A 140 -14.72 17.54 -8.11
N TRP A 141 -14.64 16.79 -7.01
CA TRP A 141 -15.72 16.75 -6.04
C TRP A 141 -15.63 17.96 -5.10
N GLU A 142 -16.51 18.93 -5.35
CA GLU A 142 -16.72 20.06 -4.46
C GLU A 142 -17.68 19.65 -3.32
N SER A 143 -17.16 19.60 -2.10
CA SER A 143 -17.92 19.31 -0.88
C SER A 143 -17.33 20.08 0.30
N PRO A 144 -18.13 20.60 1.24
CA PRO A 144 -17.60 21.31 2.42
C PRO A 144 -16.82 20.39 3.38
N ASP A 145 -17.02 19.08 3.28
CA ASP A 145 -16.39 18.01 4.08
C ASP A 145 -15.32 17.22 3.32
N PHE A 146 -14.94 17.65 2.11
CA PHE A 146 -13.96 16.97 1.27
C PHE A 146 -12.94 17.93 0.67
N LYS A 147 -11.67 17.52 0.66
CA LYS A 147 -10.60 18.25 -0.01
C LYS A 147 -9.71 17.29 -0.80
N PHE A 148 -9.53 17.58 -2.08
CA PHE A 148 -8.50 16.96 -2.88
C PHE A 148 -7.24 17.84 -2.88
N ILE A 149 -6.07 17.24 -2.63
CA ILE A 149 -4.77 17.92 -2.61
C ILE A 149 -3.89 17.31 -3.69
N HIS A 150 -3.60 18.09 -4.72
CA HIS A 150 -2.71 17.70 -5.83
C HIS A 150 -1.24 17.82 -5.44
N ASP A 151 -0.89 18.86 -4.69
CA ASP A 151 0.48 19.17 -4.28
C ASP A 151 0.53 20.01 -2.99
N LEU A 152 1.75 20.29 -2.53
CA LEU A 152 2.02 21.12 -1.34
C LEU A 152 1.44 22.53 -1.42
N THR A 153 1.26 23.10 -2.63
CA THR A 153 0.70 24.46 -2.77
C THR A 153 -0.80 24.49 -2.47
N SER A 154 -1.46 23.34 -2.60
CA SER A 154 -2.90 23.17 -2.43
C SER A 154 -3.35 22.98 -0.97
N VAL A 155 -2.40 22.89 -0.02
CA VAL A 155 -2.67 22.69 1.42
C VAL A 155 -3.18 23.96 2.11
N SER A 156 -2.94 25.13 1.51
CA SER A 156 -3.06 26.45 2.14
C SER A 156 -4.46 26.81 2.69
N VAL A 157 -5.53 26.09 2.34
CA VAL A 157 -6.86 26.24 2.95
C VAL A 157 -7.55 24.87 3.05
N LEU A 158 -7.57 24.29 4.26
CA LEU A 158 -8.41 23.14 4.59
C LEU A 158 -9.83 23.60 4.98
N PRO A 159 -10.90 22.90 4.60
CA PRO A 159 -12.26 23.25 4.99
C PRO A 159 -12.47 23.26 6.51
N GLU A 160 -13.22 24.24 7.00
CA GLU A 160 -13.63 24.34 8.41
C GLU A 160 -14.85 23.43 8.70
N SER A 161 -14.65 22.11 8.65
CA SER A 161 -15.69 21.12 8.89
C SER A 161 -15.40 20.22 10.09
N ASP A 162 -16.46 19.81 10.80
CA ASP A 162 -16.42 18.81 11.88
C ASP A 162 -16.26 17.38 11.32
N THR A 163 -16.52 17.20 10.03
CA THR A 163 -16.25 15.98 9.28
C THR A 163 -15.40 16.36 8.07
N LEU A 164 -14.17 15.89 8.00
CA LEU A 164 -13.25 16.25 6.92
C LEU A 164 -12.56 15.03 6.34
N THR A 165 -12.71 14.80 5.05
CA THR A 165 -11.90 13.84 4.29
C THR A 165 -10.95 14.59 3.37
N ILE A 166 -9.65 14.29 3.47
CA ILE A 166 -8.59 14.81 2.63
C ILE A 166 -8.08 13.65 1.78
N TRP A 167 -8.03 13.80 0.45
CA TRP A 167 -7.36 12.87 -0.44
C TRP A 167 -6.11 13.53 -1.02
N THR A 168 -4.97 12.84 -1.00
CA THR A 168 -3.71 13.32 -1.57
C THR A 168 -3.18 12.35 -2.60
N GLN A 169 -2.56 12.85 -3.68
CA GLN A 169 -1.93 11.98 -4.71
C GLN A 169 -0.54 11.46 -4.34
N LEU A 170 0.04 11.88 -3.21
CA LEU A 170 1.32 11.37 -2.73
C LEU A 170 1.11 10.17 -1.80
N PRO A 171 2.04 9.18 -1.80
CA PRO A 171 3.25 9.11 -2.63
C PRO A 171 3.04 8.71 -4.11
N ASP A 172 1.88 8.16 -4.51
CA ASP A 172 1.67 7.51 -5.81
C ASP A 172 2.17 8.30 -7.03
N ASP A 173 1.78 9.57 -7.12
CA ASP A 173 2.11 10.44 -8.26
C ASP A 173 3.61 10.48 -8.54
N LYS A 174 4.44 10.52 -7.50
CA LYS A 174 5.91 10.56 -7.64
C LYS A 174 6.55 9.19 -7.81
N LEU A 175 5.88 8.13 -7.33
CA LEU A 175 6.29 6.75 -7.58
C LEU A 175 6.10 6.38 -9.06
N HIS A 176 5.05 6.91 -9.69
CA HIS A 176 4.64 6.54 -11.04
C HIS A 176 5.03 7.52 -12.14
N HIS A 177 4.99 8.82 -11.89
CA HIS A 177 5.27 9.83 -12.90
C HIS A 177 6.72 10.31 -12.88
N THR A 178 7.29 10.38 -14.08
CA THR A 178 8.59 11.03 -14.33
C THR A 178 8.42 12.54 -14.28
N ARG A 179 9.43 13.27 -13.76
CA ARG A 179 9.48 14.73 -13.92
C ARG A 179 9.49 15.08 -15.42
N ALA A 180 8.82 16.18 -15.80
CA ALA A 180 8.86 16.65 -17.19
C ALA A 180 10.32 16.79 -17.67
N GLY A 181 10.66 16.10 -18.77
CA GLY A 181 12.02 16.09 -19.32
C GLY A 181 13.00 15.08 -18.71
N HIS A 182 12.59 14.28 -17.72
CA HIS A 182 13.42 13.23 -17.13
C HIS A 182 12.93 11.83 -17.51
N ALA A 183 13.87 10.90 -17.71
CA ALA A 183 13.58 9.52 -18.08
C ALA A 183 13.36 8.58 -16.87
N GLU A 184 13.44 9.10 -15.64
CA GLU A 184 13.34 8.32 -14.40
C GLU A 184 12.29 8.92 -13.45
N PRO A 185 11.55 8.08 -12.71
CA PRO A 185 10.75 8.50 -11.56
C PRO A 185 11.60 9.20 -10.49
N TRP A 186 10.95 9.79 -9.50
CA TRP A 186 11.63 10.43 -8.38
C TRP A 186 12.46 9.41 -7.58
N ALA A 187 13.58 9.87 -7.02
CA ALA A 187 14.33 9.11 -6.04
C ALA A 187 13.45 8.83 -4.82
N ILE A 188 13.56 7.64 -4.21
CA ILE A 188 12.63 7.24 -3.14
C ILE A 188 12.78 8.14 -1.91
N GLU A 189 13.98 8.69 -1.70
CA GLU A 189 14.28 9.70 -0.70
C GLU A 189 13.45 10.97 -0.90
N ASP A 190 13.34 11.45 -2.14
CA ASP A 190 12.55 12.63 -2.49
C ASP A 190 11.05 12.34 -2.34
N VAL A 191 10.60 11.15 -2.79
CA VAL A 191 9.20 10.71 -2.63
C VAL A 191 8.80 10.75 -1.16
N TYR A 192 9.62 10.16 -0.28
CA TYR A 192 9.35 10.15 1.15
C TYR A 192 9.41 11.55 1.76
N ALA A 193 10.42 12.36 1.42
CA ALA A 193 10.57 13.70 1.96
C ALA A 193 9.33 14.58 1.67
N ASP A 194 8.80 14.50 0.45
CA ASP A 194 7.60 15.24 0.06
C ASP A 194 6.32 14.67 0.68
N THR A 195 6.22 13.34 0.81
CA THR A 195 5.10 12.66 1.51
C THR A 195 5.05 13.11 2.97
N ARG A 196 6.19 13.10 3.66
CA ARG A 196 6.34 13.57 5.05
C ARG A 196 5.97 15.04 5.16
N ARG A 197 6.52 15.88 4.28
CA ARG A 197 6.25 17.32 4.29
C ARG A 197 4.76 17.60 4.12
N LEU A 198 4.11 16.93 3.16
CA LEU A 198 2.68 17.10 2.90
C LEU A 198 1.85 16.73 4.13
N LEU A 199 2.13 15.57 4.74
CA LEU A 199 1.40 15.16 5.93
C LEU A 199 1.60 16.13 7.10
N VAL A 200 2.83 16.61 7.33
CA VAL A 200 3.11 17.63 8.36
C VAL A 200 2.31 18.90 8.13
N GLU A 201 2.28 19.41 6.90
CA GLU A 201 1.51 20.62 6.56
C GLU A 201 0.01 20.39 6.78
N ILE A 202 -0.53 19.23 6.39
CA ILE A 202 -1.92 18.85 6.68
C ILE A 202 -2.20 18.83 8.18
N LEU A 203 -1.36 18.16 8.98
CA LEU A 203 -1.53 18.04 10.43
C LEU A 203 -1.46 19.41 11.14
N GLN A 204 -0.58 20.30 10.69
CA GLN A 204 -0.44 21.65 11.24
C GLN A 204 -1.65 22.54 10.94
N MET A 205 -2.19 22.44 9.73
CA MET A 205 -3.36 23.23 9.30
C MET A 205 -4.68 22.64 9.81
N CYS A 206 -4.69 21.36 10.18
CA CYS A 206 -5.88 20.66 10.63
C CYS A 206 -6.30 21.14 12.04
N ARG A 207 -7.56 21.56 12.17
CA ARG A 207 -8.13 21.93 13.48
C ARG A 207 -8.46 20.74 14.38
N HIS A 208 -8.60 19.54 13.80
CA HIS A 208 -8.97 18.34 14.55
C HIS A 208 -7.85 17.91 15.50
N ASP A 209 -8.22 17.44 16.69
CA ASP A 209 -7.29 16.91 17.69
C ASP A 209 -6.84 15.50 17.35
N GLU A 210 -7.68 14.75 16.63
CA GLU A 210 -7.41 13.41 16.14
C GLU A 210 -7.57 13.36 14.61
N VAL A 211 -6.54 12.86 13.95
CA VAL A 211 -6.50 12.66 12.49
C VAL A 211 -6.17 11.21 12.23
N VAL A 212 -7.00 10.54 11.43
CA VAL A 212 -6.69 9.18 10.95
C VAL A 212 -6.10 9.28 9.56
N VAL A 213 -4.87 8.78 9.39
CA VAL A 213 -4.20 8.68 8.09
C VAL A 213 -4.24 7.24 7.62
N THR A 214 -4.68 6.99 6.40
CA THR A 214 -4.68 5.67 5.78
C THR A 214 -4.47 5.76 4.27
N SER A 215 -4.55 4.63 3.59
CA SER A 215 -4.29 4.51 2.16
C SER A 215 -5.39 3.75 1.45
N ASP A 216 -5.51 3.98 0.16
CA ASP A 216 -6.36 3.20 -0.74
C ASP A 216 -5.74 1.86 -1.12
N HIS A 217 -4.42 1.83 -1.31
CA HIS A 217 -3.59 0.64 -1.49
C HIS A 217 -2.12 0.91 -1.12
N GLY A 218 -1.30 -0.14 -1.14
CA GLY A 218 0.15 0.00 -1.17
C GLY A 218 0.70 -0.36 -2.55
N TYR A 219 1.99 -0.72 -2.59
CA TYR A 219 2.69 -1.10 -3.82
C TYR A 219 3.79 -2.13 -3.56
N VAL A 220 4.18 -2.86 -4.60
CA VAL A 220 5.37 -3.72 -4.64
C VAL A 220 6.53 -3.02 -5.33
N ASP A 221 7.75 -3.31 -4.89
CA ASP A 221 8.98 -3.04 -5.64
C ASP A 221 9.43 -4.34 -6.34
N LEU A 222 9.43 -4.32 -7.67
CA LEU A 222 9.78 -5.44 -8.54
C LEU A 222 11.21 -5.30 -9.13
N THR A 223 12.11 -4.62 -8.43
CA THR A 223 13.55 -4.60 -8.73
C THR A 223 14.21 -5.96 -8.53
N ALA A 224 15.41 -6.13 -9.09
CA ALA A 224 16.17 -7.36 -8.98
C ALA A 224 16.45 -7.72 -7.51
N GLY A 225 16.07 -8.92 -7.09
CA GLY A 225 16.19 -9.40 -5.71
C GLY A 225 14.93 -9.20 -4.85
N CYS A 226 13.91 -8.49 -5.37
CA CYS A 226 12.66 -8.20 -4.65
C CYS A 226 11.43 -8.86 -5.31
N THR A 227 11.66 -9.88 -6.14
CA THR A 227 10.64 -10.62 -6.88
C THR A 227 10.71 -12.11 -6.59
N PHE A 228 9.57 -12.78 -6.59
CA PHE A 228 9.53 -14.25 -6.51
C PHE A 228 10.16 -14.89 -7.75
N PRO A 229 10.84 -16.05 -7.59
CA PRO A 229 11.42 -16.77 -8.70
C PRO A 229 10.33 -17.25 -9.65
N LEU A 230 10.56 -17.09 -10.95
CA LEU A 230 9.63 -17.47 -11.99
C LEU A 230 10.39 -18.00 -13.20
N SER A 231 9.98 -19.16 -13.74
CA SER A 231 10.59 -19.72 -14.94
C SER A 231 10.32 -18.82 -16.15
N ASP A 232 11.19 -18.88 -17.17
CA ASP A 232 11.05 -18.09 -18.40
C ASP A 232 9.70 -18.31 -19.10
N LYS A 233 9.17 -19.55 -19.03
CA LYS A 233 7.85 -19.88 -19.57
C LYS A 233 6.78 -19.00 -18.91
N TRP A 234 6.71 -19.03 -17.58
CA TRP A 234 5.69 -18.33 -16.83
C TRP A 234 5.88 -16.81 -16.88
N LYS A 235 7.13 -16.33 -16.88
CA LYS A 235 7.43 -14.91 -17.03
C LYS A 235 6.95 -14.35 -18.36
N LYS A 236 7.19 -15.06 -19.47
CA LYS A 236 6.68 -14.67 -20.80
C LYS A 236 5.16 -14.69 -20.86
N MET A 237 4.53 -15.72 -20.31
CA MET A 237 3.07 -15.82 -20.27
C MET A 237 2.44 -14.68 -19.45
N LEU A 238 3.01 -14.38 -18.28
CA LEU A 238 2.56 -13.27 -17.44
C LEU A 238 2.71 -11.93 -18.17
N ALA A 239 3.84 -11.68 -18.84
CA ALA A 239 4.07 -10.46 -19.62
C ALA A 239 3.14 -10.33 -20.83
N ASN A 240 2.77 -11.44 -21.48
CA ASN A 240 1.81 -11.44 -22.58
C ASN A 240 0.40 -11.09 -22.10
N GLN A 241 0.02 -11.60 -20.92
CA GLN A 241 -1.34 -11.48 -20.42
C GLN A 241 -1.57 -10.23 -19.55
N PHE A 242 -0.53 -9.64 -18.96
CA PHE A 242 -0.68 -8.56 -17.98
C PHE A 242 0.15 -7.34 -18.38
N LYS A 243 -0.51 -6.18 -18.41
CA LYS A 243 0.14 -4.84 -18.50
C LYS A 243 0.23 -4.20 -17.12
N GLU A 244 -0.87 -4.25 -16.38
CA GLU A 244 -0.94 -3.98 -14.95
C GLU A 244 -0.96 -5.29 -14.15
N ARG A 245 -0.92 -5.21 -12.83
CA ARG A 245 -0.94 -6.40 -11.96
C ARG A 245 -2.34 -7.02 -11.81
N TRP A 246 -3.29 -6.57 -12.61
CA TRP A 246 -4.62 -7.14 -12.72
C TRP A 246 -5.18 -6.99 -14.13
N ARG A 247 -6.24 -7.73 -14.42
CA ARG A 247 -7.08 -7.57 -15.61
C ARG A 247 -8.49 -8.13 -15.38
N LYS A 248 -9.45 -7.74 -16.21
CA LYS A 248 -10.78 -8.35 -16.20
C LYS A 248 -10.69 -9.84 -16.55
N LYS A 249 -11.59 -10.63 -15.95
CA LYS A 249 -11.73 -12.04 -16.31
C LYS A 249 -12.17 -12.21 -17.75
N GLU A 250 -11.63 -13.23 -18.39
CA GLU A 250 -11.98 -13.68 -19.73
C GLU A 250 -11.64 -15.17 -19.83
N ASN A 251 -12.28 -15.87 -20.77
CA ASN A 251 -11.93 -17.26 -21.06
C ASN A 251 -10.64 -17.28 -21.91
N ASN A 252 -9.55 -17.75 -21.31
CA ASN A 252 -8.23 -17.76 -21.92
C ASN A 252 -7.35 -18.85 -21.29
N TRP A 253 -6.87 -19.77 -22.11
CA TRP A 253 -6.07 -20.94 -21.69
C TRP A 253 -4.74 -20.58 -21.00
N GLU A 254 -4.16 -19.41 -21.29
CA GLU A 254 -2.96 -18.94 -20.58
C GLU A 254 -3.31 -18.46 -19.18
N LEU A 255 -4.46 -17.79 -19.01
CA LEU A 255 -4.94 -17.34 -17.70
C LEU A 255 -5.30 -18.54 -16.81
N GLU A 256 -5.93 -19.57 -17.37
CA GLU A 256 -6.21 -20.82 -16.65
C GLU A 256 -4.94 -21.48 -16.13
N GLN A 257 -3.90 -21.59 -16.98
CA GLN A 257 -2.61 -22.12 -16.53
C GLN A 257 -1.95 -21.26 -15.45
N LEU A 258 -1.92 -19.94 -15.61
CA LEU A 258 -1.37 -19.05 -14.58
C LEU A 258 -2.12 -19.22 -13.24
N TYR A 259 -3.43 -19.45 -13.30
CA TYR A 259 -4.26 -19.70 -12.12
C TYR A 259 -3.93 -21.04 -11.47
N GLU A 260 -3.83 -22.12 -12.26
CA GLU A 260 -3.44 -23.46 -11.77
C GLU A 260 -2.04 -23.47 -11.13
N GLN A 261 -1.10 -22.71 -11.71
CA GLN A 261 0.25 -22.51 -11.17
C GLN A 261 0.31 -21.57 -9.98
N LYS A 262 -0.85 -21.11 -9.53
CA LYS A 262 -1.00 -20.21 -8.38
C LYS A 262 -0.32 -18.83 -8.54
N ILE A 263 0.01 -18.42 -9.76
CA ILE A 263 0.63 -17.11 -10.07
C ILE A 263 -0.40 -15.98 -10.02
N ILE A 264 -1.66 -16.29 -10.35
CA ILE A 264 -2.78 -15.34 -10.29
C ILE A 264 -3.92 -15.89 -9.43
N ARG A 265 -4.81 -15.00 -8.98
CA ARG A 265 -6.04 -15.35 -8.25
C ARG A 265 -7.25 -14.59 -8.76
N TYR A 266 -8.42 -15.10 -8.42
CA TYR A 266 -9.69 -14.42 -8.64
C TYR A 266 -9.97 -13.42 -7.53
N ALA A 267 -10.28 -12.18 -7.90
CA ALA A 267 -10.79 -11.16 -7.01
C ALA A 267 -12.00 -10.47 -7.66
N GLY A 268 -13.22 -10.86 -7.26
CA GLY A 268 -14.44 -10.36 -7.90
C GLY A 268 -14.47 -10.74 -9.38
N GLU A 269 -14.55 -9.75 -10.28
CA GLU A 269 -14.57 -9.89 -11.74
C GLU A 269 -13.16 -9.80 -12.39
N TYR A 270 -12.11 -9.90 -11.59
CA TYR A 270 -10.73 -9.70 -12.04
C TYR A 270 -9.85 -10.93 -11.78
N TYR A 271 -8.83 -11.08 -12.63
CA TYR A 271 -7.60 -11.79 -12.30
C TYR A 271 -6.60 -10.79 -11.73
N VAL A 272 -5.97 -11.13 -10.60
CA VAL A 272 -4.92 -10.35 -9.95
C VAL A 272 -3.65 -11.19 -9.83
N ILE A 273 -2.48 -10.58 -10.04
CA ILE A 273 -1.19 -11.23 -9.85
C ILE A 273 -0.94 -11.40 -8.36
N GLN A 274 -0.70 -12.63 -7.94
CA GLN A 274 -0.41 -12.97 -6.56
C GLN A 274 1.05 -12.65 -6.20
N GLY A 275 1.29 -12.15 -4.99
CA GLY A 275 2.62 -11.99 -4.44
C GLY A 275 3.54 -11.15 -5.31
N ARG A 276 4.85 -11.42 -5.29
CA ARG A 276 5.84 -10.53 -5.91
C ARG A 276 6.35 -11.01 -7.26
N TYR A 277 5.49 -11.66 -8.06
CA TYR A 277 5.84 -12.02 -9.44
C TYR A 277 5.94 -10.79 -10.33
N SER A 278 6.97 -10.74 -11.17
CA SER A 278 7.20 -9.65 -12.11
C SER A 278 6.90 -10.08 -13.54
N HIS A 279 5.99 -9.35 -14.18
CA HIS A 279 5.66 -9.45 -15.61
C HIS A 279 6.53 -8.53 -16.48
N ILE A 280 7.49 -7.83 -15.88
CA ILE A 280 8.37 -6.90 -16.59
C ILE A 280 9.37 -7.71 -17.42
N THR A 281 9.17 -7.72 -18.73
CA THR A 281 10.07 -8.33 -19.73
C THR A 281 10.62 -7.24 -20.64
N GLY A 282 11.82 -6.75 -20.37
CA GLY A 282 12.48 -5.79 -21.26
C GLY A 282 13.83 -5.32 -20.75
N ARG A 283 14.71 -4.90 -21.68
CA ARG A 283 15.89 -4.09 -21.37
C ARG A 283 15.49 -2.62 -21.55
N GLY A 284 15.35 -1.88 -20.45
CA GLY A 284 14.96 -0.47 -20.46
C GLY A 284 14.60 0.04 -19.05
N LYS A 285 14.46 1.37 -18.90
CA LYS A 285 13.98 2.00 -17.66
C LYS A 285 12.47 1.75 -17.51
N VAL A 286 12.09 0.58 -17.01
CA VAL A 286 10.69 0.27 -16.69
C VAL A 286 10.45 0.62 -15.23
N ASN A 287 9.36 1.31 -14.93
CA ASN A 287 8.97 1.53 -13.54
C ASN A 287 8.70 0.17 -12.87
N THR A 288 9.52 -0.15 -11.87
CA THR A 288 9.47 -1.41 -11.11
C THR A 288 8.52 -1.34 -9.92
N ARG A 289 8.03 -0.15 -9.56
CA ARG A 289 7.03 0.03 -8.51
C ARG A 289 5.67 -0.09 -9.14
N LYS A 290 4.87 -1.01 -8.61
CA LYS A 290 3.58 -1.42 -9.20
C LYS A 290 2.57 -1.70 -8.10
N HIS A 291 1.31 -1.48 -8.39
CA HIS A 291 0.17 -1.81 -7.54
C HIS A 291 -0.88 -2.58 -8.35
N GLY A 292 -2.03 -2.85 -7.73
CA GLY A 292 -3.17 -3.54 -8.34
C GLY A 292 -3.16 -5.07 -8.21
N GLY A 293 -2.09 -5.67 -7.67
CA GLY A 293 -1.98 -7.11 -7.47
C GLY A 293 -2.59 -7.60 -6.17
N LEU A 294 -2.02 -8.70 -5.65
CA LEU A 294 -2.42 -9.35 -4.42
C LEU A 294 -1.15 -9.74 -3.66
N SER A 295 -0.34 -8.75 -3.28
CA SER A 295 0.78 -8.88 -2.34
C SER A 295 0.38 -8.33 -0.97
N ILE A 296 1.01 -8.82 0.11
CA ILE A 296 0.89 -8.21 1.45
C ILE A 296 1.14 -6.70 1.38
N MET A 297 2.17 -6.25 0.67
CA MET A 297 2.52 -4.82 0.62
C MET A 297 1.64 -3.97 -0.31
N GLU A 298 0.84 -4.62 -1.16
CA GLU A 298 -0.18 -3.95 -1.96
C GLU A 298 -1.51 -3.87 -1.21
N CYS A 299 -1.85 -4.93 -0.47
CA CYS A 299 -3.16 -5.10 0.13
C CYS A 299 -3.25 -4.68 1.59
N MET A 300 -2.18 -4.78 2.39
CA MET A 300 -2.18 -4.32 3.79
C MET A 300 -1.81 -2.84 3.81
N THR A 301 -2.79 -1.98 4.12
CA THR A 301 -2.63 -0.53 4.15
C THR A 301 -2.40 -0.05 5.58
N PRO A 302 -1.60 1.01 5.80
CA PRO A 302 -1.37 1.55 7.13
C PRO A 302 -2.61 2.27 7.66
N VAL A 303 -2.77 2.27 8.98
CA VAL A 303 -3.69 3.17 9.70
C VAL A 303 -2.90 3.86 10.79
N LEU A 304 -2.69 5.17 10.66
CA LEU A 304 -2.04 5.99 11.69
C LEU A 304 -3.11 6.82 12.38
N ASN A 305 -3.35 6.55 13.66
CA ASN A 305 -4.14 7.44 14.51
C ASN A 305 -3.20 8.47 15.12
N VAL A 306 -3.31 9.72 14.68
CA VAL A 306 -2.43 10.82 15.07
C VAL A 306 -3.20 11.77 15.97
N ARG A 307 -2.65 12.05 17.15
CA ARG A 307 -3.23 12.97 18.14
C ARG A 307 -2.25 14.07 18.51
N LYS A 308 -2.76 15.28 18.70
CA LYS A 308 -1.98 16.40 19.24
C LYS A 308 -1.59 16.10 20.70
N LYS A 309 -0.35 16.42 21.07
CA LYS A 309 0.13 16.34 22.45
C LYS A 309 -0.31 17.55 23.26
#